data_AF-A0A553FL34-F1
#
_entry.id   AF-A0A553FL34-F1
#
_cell.length_a   1.000
_cell.length_b   1.000
_cell.length_c   1.000
_cell.angle_alpha   90.00
_cell.angle_beta   90.00
_cell.angle_gamma   90.00
#
_symmetry.space_group_name_H-M   'P 1'
#
loop_
_entity.id
_entity.type
_entity.pdbx_description
1 polymer ?
#
loop_
_entity_poly.entity_id
_entity_poly.type
_entity_poly.pdbx_seq_one_letter_code
_entity_poly.pdbx_strand_id
1 'polypeptide(L)'
;MKTVNDIEEIGRIQSESTKLLSALLQLKIRQKTIVNHYKSLADEITIKLIRSMNVTRNFNLYEYYNLPKINNQEVILALVLDQLVEGNIDLEAYCIKDIEEAFIVDLMNRIEQTQ
;
A
#
# COMPACT_ATOMS: atom_id res chain seq x y z
N MET A 1 -52.75 -16.65 -16.43
CA MET A 1 -51.99 -15.39 -16.27
C MET A 1 -50.92 -15.47 -15.15
N LYS A 2 -50.23 -16.61 -14.97
CA LYS A 2 -49.06 -16.71 -14.06
C LYS A 2 -47.73 -16.56 -14.80
N THR A 3 -47.65 -17.18 -15.97
CA THR A 3 -46.46 -17.23 -16.83
C THR A 3 -45.94 -15.88 -17.31
N VAL A 4 -46.81 -14.88 -17.49
CA VAL A 4 -46.39 -13.53 -17.93
C VAL A 4 -45.71 -12.77 -16.79
N ASN A 5 -46.27 -12.83 -15.57
CA ASN A 5 -45.63 -12.25 -14.38
C ASN A 5 -44.28 -12.91 -14.07
N ASP A 6 -44.18 -14.23 -14.23
CA ASP A 6 -42.92 -14.95 -14.00
C ASP A 6 -41.82 -14.52 -14.98
N ILE A 7 -42.16 -14.24 -16.25
CA ILE A 7 -41.20 -13.74 -17.25
C ILE A 7 -40.74 -12.33 -16.92
N GLU A 8 -41.64 -11.44 -16.52
CA GLU A 8 -41.30 -10.08 -16.09
C GLU A 8 -40.40 -10.08 -14.86
N GLU A 9 -40.69 -10.94 -13.89
CA GLU A 9 -39.90 -11.09 -12.68
C GLU A 9 -38.51 -11.67 -12.95
N ILE A 10 -38.40 -12.69 -13.83
CA ILE A 10 -37.11 -13.20 -14.31
C ILE A 10 -36.31 -12.11 -15.03
N GLY A 11 -36.96 -11.33 -15.90
CA GLY A 11 -36.32 -10.21 -16.60
C GLY A 11 -35.80 -9.13 -15.64
N ARG A 12 -36.56 -8.81 -14.60
CA ARG A 12 -36.13 -7.89 -13.53
C ARG A 12 -34.90 -8.43 -12.80
N ILE A 13 -34.92 -9.69 -12.39
CA ILE A 13 -33.79 -10.34 -11.69
C ILE A 13 -32.54 -10.36 -12.57
N GLN A 14 -32.67 -10.67 -13.85
CA GLN A 14 -31.54 -10.66 -14.79
C GLN A 14 -30.96 -9.26 -14.96
N SER A 15 -31.81 -8.23 -15.05
CA SER A 15 -31.39 -6.83 -15.11
C SER A 15 -30.64 -6.42 -13.84
N GLU A 16 -31.15 -6.78 -12.67
CA GLU A 16 -30.53 -6.49 -11.38
C GLU A 16 -29.18 -7.21 -11.21
N SER A 17 -29.12 -8.49 -11.57
CA SER A 17 -27.88 -9.27 -11.60
C SER A 17 -26.81 -8.62 -12.48
N THR A 18 -27.20 -8.14 -13.67
CA THR A 18 -26.29 -7.44 -14.59
C THR A 18 -25.79 -6.13 -13.99
N LYS A 19 -26.65 -5.35 -13.33
CA LYS A 19 -26.26 -4.11 -12.64
C LYS A 19 -25.28 -4.38 -11.51
N LEU A 20 -25.53 -5.40 -10.69
CA LEU A 20 -24.64 -5.79 -9.59
C LEU A 20 -23.28 -6.27 -10.09
N LEU A 21 -23.24 -7.06 -11.17
CA LEU A 21 -21.99 -7.48 -11.80
C LEU A 21 -21.16 -6.29 -12.30
N SER A 22 -21.81 -5.30 -12.93
CA SER A 22 -21.15 -4.07 -13.37
C SER A 22 -20.59 -3.26 -12.19
N ALA A 23 -21.38 -3.09 -11.12
CA ALA A 23 -20.93 -2.41 -9.91
C ALA A 23 -19.74 -3.12 -9.25
N LEU A 24 -19.77 -4.45 -9.18
CA LEU A 24 -18.66 -5.25 -8.65
C LEU A 24 -17.39 -5.10 -9.49
N LEU A 25 -17.51 -5.05 -10.82
CA LEU A 25 -16.38 -4.80 -11.70
C LEU A 25 -15.78 -3.40 -11.46
N GLN A 26 -16.62 -2.38 -11.35
CA GLN A 26 -16.17 -1.02 -11.05
C GLN A 26 -15.46 -0.93 -9.70
N LEU A 27 -15.97 -1.60 -8.67
CA LEU A 27 -15.31 -1.68 -7.35
C LEU A 27 -13.94 -2.34 -7.43
N LYS A 28 -13.81 -3.45 -8.17
CA LYS A 28 -12.52 -4.12 -8.40
C LYS A 28 -11.52 -3.22 -9.11
N ILE A 29 -11.97 -2.49 -10.14
CA ILE A 29 -11.12 -1.52 -10.85
C ILE A 29 -10.66 -0.43 -9.90
N ARG A 30 -11.59 0.18 -9.14
CA ARG A 30 -11.27 1.23 -8.17
C ARG A 30 -10.28 0.75 -7.10
N GLN A 31 -10.48 -0.43 -6.56
CA GLN A 31 -9.57 -1.04 -5.59
C GLN A 31 -8.16 -1.18 -6.18
N LYS A 32 -8.04 -1.70 -7.41
CA LYS A 32 -6.76 -1.83 -8.10
C LYS A 32 -6.08 -0.48 -8.32
N THR A 33 -6.85 0.54 -8.72
CA THR A 33 -6.31 1.91 -8.90
C THR A 33 -5.75 2.46 -7.60
N ILE A 34 -6.45 2.28 -6.48
CA ILE A 34 -5.98 2.72 -5.16
C ILE A 34 -4.67 1.98 -4.81
N VAL A 35 -4.65 0.65 -4.90
CA VAL A 35 -3.44 -0.14 -4.59
C VAL A 35 -2.25 0.29 -5.45
N ASN A 36 -2.46 0.51 -6.76
CA ASN A 36 -1.41 0.96 -7.65
C ASN A 36 -0.90 2.36 -7.31
N HIS A 37 -1.79 3.26 -6.90
CA HIS A 37 -1.41 4.62 -6.49
C HIS A 37 -0.49 4.59 -5.25
N TYR A 38 -0.89 3.88 -4.20
CA TYR A 38 -0.08 3.75 -2.98
C TYR A 38 1.28 3.09 -3.25
N LYS A 39 1.32 2.05 -4.10
CA LYS A 39 2.58 1.42 -4.51
C LYS A 39 3.51 2.39 -5.23
N SER A 40 2.98 3.12 -6.21
CA SER A 40 3.77 4.09 -6.97
C SER A 40 4.35 5.19 -6.07
N LEU A 41 3.57 5.65 -5.09
CA LEU A 41 4.02 6.67 -4.15
C LEU A 41 5.08 6.12 -3.20
N ALA A 42 4.87 4.92 -2.68
CA ALA A 42 5.83 4.26 -1.80
C ALA A 42 7.17 4.01 -2.50
N ASP A 43 7.14 3.60 -3.77
CA ASP A 43 8.34 3.42 -4.60
C ASP A 43 9.10 4.76 -4.76
N GLU A 44 8.37 5.85 -5.03
CA GLU A 44 8.97 7.18 -5.18
C GLU A 44 9.66 7.65 -3.88
N ILE A 45 8.96 7.53 -2.74
CA ILE A 45 9.50 7.90 -1.43
C ILE A 45 10.71 7.03 -1.10
N THR A 46 10.62 5.72 -1.33
CA THR A 46 11.71 4.76 -1.09
C THR A 46 12.98 5.13 -1.87
N ILE A 47 12.85 5.46 -3.15
CA ILE A 47 13.98 5.89 -3.98
C ILE A 47 14.63 7.16 -3.41
N LYS A 48 13.82 8.11 -2.95
CA LYS A 48 14.32 9.36 -2.36
C LYS A 48 15.03 9.10 -1.03
N LEU A 49 14.47 8.26 -0.15
CA LEU A 49 15.06 7.88 1.13
C LEU A 49 16.38 7.13 0.98
N ILE A 50 16.46 6.16 0.06
CA ILE A 50 17.72 5.43 -0.19
C ILE A 50 18.82 6.38 -0.61
N ARG A 51 18.50 7.36 -1.45
CA ARG A 51 19.46 8.37 -1.93
C ARG A 51 19.89 9.31 -0.81
N SER A 52 18.98 9.73 0.06
CA SER A 52 19.30 10.68 1.14
C SER A 52 20.07 10.02 2.28
N MET A 53 19.62 8.86 2.76
CA MET A 53 20.25 8.14 3.87
C MET A 53 21.57 7.47 3.48
N ASN A 54 21.90 7.41 2.19
CA ASN A 54 23.11 6.78 1.66
C ASN A 54 23.35 5.37 2.25
N VAL A 55 22.28 4.57 2.33
CA VAL A 55 22.31 3.25 2.99
C VAL A 55 23.34 2.36 2.30
N THR A 56 24.45 2.11 2.97
CA THR A 56 25.54 1.31 2.41
C THR A 56 25.14 -0.17 2.30
N ARG A 57 25.70 -0.87 1.31
CA ARG A 57 25.43 -2.31 1.09
C ARG A 57 25.83 -3.23 2.25
N ASN A 58 26.67 -2.74 3.17
CA ASN A 58 27.16 -3.53 4.31
C ASN A 58 26.26 -3.43 5.53
N PHE A 59 25.25 -2.55 5.51
CA PHE A 59 24.30 -2.39 6.59
C PHE A 59 23.00 -3.12 6.22
N ASN A 60 22.72 -4.26 6.84
CA ASN A 60 21.54 -5.07 6.53
C ASN A 60 20.34 -4.64 7.37
N LEU A 61 19.44 -3.83 6.80
CA LEU A 61 18.26 -3.36 7.53
C LEU A 61 17.36 -4.52 7.99
N TYR A 62 17.25 -5.60 7.21
CA TYR A 62 16.35 -6.71 7.54
C TYR A 62 16.63 -7.33 8.93
N GLU A 63 17.87 -7.24 9.42
CA GLU A 63 18.28 -7.76 10.74
C GLU A 63 17.65 -6.96 11.88
N TYR A 64 17.55 -5.63 11.75
CA TYR A 64 16.98 -4.76 12.78
C TYR A 64 15.45 -4.73 12.78
N TYR A 65 14.83 -5.11 11.66
CA TYR A 65 13.38 -5.13 11.51
C TYR A 65 12.78 -6.55 11.65
N ASN A 66 13.59 -7.56 12.00
CA ASN A 66 13.17 -8.97 12.10
C ASN A 66 12.47 -9.48 10.82
N LEU A 67 12.96 -9.03 9.66
CA LEU A 67 12.41 -9.41 8.36
C LEU A 67 13.17 -10.59 7.75
N PRO A 68 12.55 -11.37 6.85
CA PRO A 68 13.27 -12.34 6.03
C PRO A 68 14.45 -11.66 5.31
N LYS A 69 15.47 -12.43 4.94
CA LYS A 69 16.65 -11.90 4.26
C LYS A 69 16.28 -11.29 2.90
N ILE A 70 16.03 -9.98 2.91
CA ILE A 70 15.64 -9.15 1.77
C ILE A 70 16.59 -7.96 1.66
N ASN A 71 16.60 -7.28 0.51
CA ASN A 71 17.50 -6.15 0.34
C ASN A 71 16.96 -4.89 1.06
N ASN A 72 17.85 -3.92 1.35
CA ASN A 72 17.47 -2.70 2.07
C ASN A 72 16.38 -1.88 1.38
N GLN A 73 16.32 -1.92 0.04
CA GLN A 73 15.27 -1.23 -0.70
C GLN A 73 13.90 -1.84 -0.44
N GLU A 74 13.80 -3.17 -0.40
CA GLU A 74 12.57 -3.89 -0.07
C GLU A 74 12.15 -3.65 1.39
N VAL A 75 13.11 -3.56 2.32
CA VAL A 75 12.82 -3.19 3.72
C VAL A 75 12.22 -1.79 3.79
N ILE A 76 12.88 -0.79 3.18
CA ILE A 76 12.40 0.60 3.20
C ILE A 76 11.04 0.70 2.52
N LEU A 77 10.84 0.01 1.38
CA LEU A 77 9.56 -0.01 0.69
C LEU A 77 8.43 -0.56 1.57
N ALA A 78 8.67 -1.66 2.27
CA ALA A 78 7.68 -2.23 3.18
C ALA A 78 7.30 -1.24 4.29
N LEU A 79 8.29 -0.60 4.91
CA LEU A 79 8.08 0.37 5.99
C LEU A 79 7.34 1.62 5.51
N VAL A 80 7.69 2.13 4.32
CA VAL A 80 6.98 3.27 3.72
C VAL A 80 5.54 2.90 3.38
N LEU A 81 5.29 1.70 2.87
CA LEU A 81 3.93 1.21 2.62
C LEU A 81 3.11 1.14 3.91
N ASP A 82 3.69 0.60 4.98
CA ASP A 82 3.02 0.53 6.28
C ASP A 82 2.65 1.94 6.78
N GLN A 83 3.59 2.89 6.73
CA GLN A 83 3.32 4.27 7.15
C GLN A 83 2.26 4.99 6.29
N LEU A 84 2.22 4.75 4.98
CA LEU A 84 1.19 5.29 4.09
C LEU A 84 -0.18 4.69 4.39
N VAL A 85 -0.26 3.38 4.66
CA VAL A 85 -1.52 2.68 4.96
C VAL A 85 -2.05 3.08 6.35
N GLU A 86 -1.17 3.26 7.32
CA GLU A 86 -1.51 3.73 8.66
C GLU A 86 -1.90 5.22 8.71
N GLY A 87 -1.64 5.97 7.63
CA GLY A 87 -1.94 7.40 7.54
C GLY A 87 -0.93 8.29 8.26
N ASN A 88 0.25 7.77 8.57
CA ASN A 88 1.34 8.53 9.18
C ASN A 88 2.04 9.46 8.17
N ILE A 89 1.87 9.19 6.87
CA ILE A 89 2.35 10.05 5.79
C ILE A 89 1.13 10.68 5.09
N ASP A 90 1.07 12.01 5.11
CA ASP A 90 0.05 12.76 4.37
C ASP A 90 0.33 12.71 2.87
N LEU A 91 -0.60 12.13 2.11
CA LEU A 91 -0.52 11.99 0.66
C LEU A 91 -0.44 13.33 -0.08
N GLU A 92 -1.00 14.40 0.48
CA GLU A 92 -1.09 15.70 -0.19
C GLU A 92 0.11 16.62 0.15
N ALA A 93 0.77 16.39 1.28
CA ALA A 93 1.70 17.35 1.86
C ALA A 93 2.98 16.75 2.49
N TYR A 94 3.35 15.51 2.16
CA TYR A 94 4.53 14.89 2.77
C TYR A 94 5.86 15.61 2.46
N CYS A 95 6.74 15.64 3.48
CA CYS A 95 8.12 16.09 3.36
C CYS A 95 9.06 14.89 3.51
N ILE A 96 9.97 14.70 2.54
CA ILE A 96 10.92 13.58 2.59
C ILE A 96 11.86 13.66 3.78
N LYS A 97 12.25 14.87 4.21
CA LYS A 97 13.13 15.04 5.37
C LYS A 97 12.46 14.55 6.66
N ASP A 98 11.19 14.85 6.83
CA ASP A 98 10.45 14.46 8.03
C ASP A 98 10.30 12.92 8.09
N ILE A 99 10.04 12.30 6.94
CA ILE A 99 10.00 10.84 6.81
C ILE A 99 11.38 10.23 7.10
N GLU A 100 12.45 10.84 6.58
CA GLU A 100 13.83 10.41 6.82
C GLU A 100 14.20 10.50 8.31
N GLU A 101 13.90 11.62 8.97
CA GLU A 101 14.13 11.79 10.40
C GLU A 101 13.37 10.75 11.22
N ALA A 102 12.09 10.51 10.91
CA ALA A 102 11.29 9.47 11.55
C ALA A 102 11.91 8.08 11.36
N PHE A 103 12.43 7.78 10.16
CA PHE A 103 13.07 6.50 9.85
C PHE A 103 14.38 6.32 10.63
N ILE A 104 15.20 7.38 10.72
CA ILE A 104 16.46 7.35 11.47
C ILE A 104 16.17 7.12 12.95
N VAL A 105 15.19 7.82 13.53
CA VAL A 105 14.79 7.64 14.93
C VAL A 105 14.31 6.21 15.19
N ASP A 106 13.44 5.66 14.34
CA ASP A 106 12.98 4.27 14.49
C ASP A 106 14.14 3.27 14.38
N LEU A 107 15.03 3.45 13.41
CA LEU A 107 16.20 2.60 13.23
C LEU A 107 17.13 2.65 14.46
N MET A 108 17.41 3.84 15.00
CA MET A 108 18.25 3.99 16.20
C MET A 108 17.64 3.27 17.40
N ASN A 109 16.33 3.43 17.63
CA ASN A 109 15.62 2.73 18.71
C ASN A 109 15.73 1.20 18.57
N ARG A 110 15.68 0.66 17.34
CA ARG A 110 15.82 -0.79 17.10
C ARG A 110 17.24 -1.29 17.29
N ILE A 111 18.24 -0.50 16.87
CA ILE A 111 19.66 -0.83 17.11
C ILE A 111 19.91 -0.94 18.62
N GLU A 112 19.43 0.02 19.42
CA GLU A 112 19.58 0.00 20.89
C GLU A 112 18.94 -1.23 21.54
N GLN A 113 17.81 -1.71 21.01
CA GLN A 113 17.13 -2.91 21.52
C GLN A 113 17.81 -4.23 21.14
N THR A 114 18.75 -4.20 20.18
CA THR A 114 19.44 -5.39 19.66
C THR A 114 20.82 -5.58 20.31
N GLN A 115 21.29 -4.61 21.11
CA GLN A 115 22.55 -4.64 21.88
C GLN A 115 22.32 -5.13 23.32
#